data_AF-A0A8T9BK98-F1
#
_entry.id   AF-A0A8T9BK98-F1
#
_cell.length_a   1.000
_cell.length_b   1.000
_cell.length_c   1.000
_cell.angle_alpha   90.00
_cell.angle_beta   90.00
_cell.angle_gamma   90.00
#
_symmetry.space_group_name_H-M   'P 1'
#
loop_
_entity.id
_entity.type
_entity.pdbx_description
1 polymer ?
#
loop_
_entity_poly.entity_id
_entity_poly.type
_entity_poly.pdbx_seq_one_letter_code
_entity_poly.pdbx_strand_id
1 'polypeptide(L)'
;MRLSSLFILLASSVLASPFSHKHPAHKRYDNDHNGIPDWCLTNGDIVSCLLSESSYVWTTFTASTSAQAISIPASTAVSVTTSAAATSSSASASSYPTGTLPDASTWNSENGTKWHVSTVGSIYSSTVPSMGWDNGRTSVLGNKSFWIFGDVLSHTGLQNGLSTGPSFYGTPDDILRVDMGNITNVTDILLAPPAPSDPVPEEPFPFWGLSTGNVAEVSPGIGIGFVWEIWRNTSGVGPDRGLGIYRASLGPDRPFGNRTGGLVAGPDALPVGIMTIMNAEGYIYAYTDKVGSGIIVGRALVENAFEIDAYEFLALNGSWVQGIPSYADAKLNYGLLGEGDGGVVTISYGQGSILWSNYFEQYMLFTGSWGSSMLFYASQTPYGPFEGPYYIETVLGYGVNVHPFWSPDGSHKTLYVSSGWDNVIHMYKLDFDC
;
A
#
# COMPACT_ATOMS: atom_id res chain seq x y z
N MET A 1 -11.22 23.36 34.74
CA MET A 1 -10.65 22.17 34.07
C MET A 1 -9.90 22.64 32.85
N ARG A 2 -8.56 22.47 32.82
CA ARG A 2 -7.73 22.81 31.66
C ARG A 2 -7.73 21.60 30.72
N LEU A 3 -8.29 21.73 29.51
CA LEU A 3 -8.05 20.79 28.42
C LEU A 3 -6.59 20.94 28.01
N SER A 4 -5.78 19.91 28.23
CA SER A 4 -4.45 19.82 27.62
C SER A 4 -4.64 19.20 26.24
N SER A 5 -4.55 20.01 25.20
CA SER A 5 -4.43 19.52 23.82
C SER A 5 -3.08 18.81 23.69
N LEU A 6 -3.09 17.48 23.57
CA LEU A 6 -1.90 16.69 23.31
C LEU A 6 -1.61 16.80 21.80
N PHE A 7 -0.67 17.66 21.43
CA PHE A 7 -0.13 17.74 20.07
C PHE A 7 0.95 16.66 19.93
N ILE A 8 0.64 15.58 19.21
CA ILE A 8 1.65 14.61 18.77
C ILE A 8 2.08 15.05 17.37
N LEU A 9 3.28 15.61 17.26
CA LEU A 9 3.97 15.77 15.98
C LEU A 9 4.36 14.37 15.50
N LEU A 10 3.72 13.88 14.44
CA LEU A 10 4.06 12.63 13.78
C LEU A 10 5.45 12.77 13.14
N ALA A 11 6.47 12.22 13.82
CA ALA A 11 7.83 12.18 13.31
C ALA A 11 7.97 11.02 12.33
N SER A 12 8.46 11.32 11.14
CA SER A 12 8.88 10.37 10.12
C SER A 12 10.05 9.53 10.68
N SER A 13 9.82 8.26 11.00
CA SER A 13 10.89 7.37 11.49
C SER A 13 11.74 6.87 10.33
N VAL A 14 12.97 7.40 10.23
CA VAL A 14 14.11 6.74 9.60
C VAL A 14 15.24 6.74 10.63
N LEU A 15 15.80 5.56 10.92
CA LEU A 15 17.09 5.24 11.60
C LEU A 15 17.03 4.47 12.95
N ALA A 16 17.53 3.22 12.90
CA ALA A 16 18.68 2.65 13.68
C ALA A 16 18.44 1.33 14.47
N SER A 17 19.29 0.32 14.24
CA SER A 17 19.46 -1.00 14.93
C SER A 17 20.56 -0.94 16.04
N PRO A 18 21.04 -2.02 16.76
CA PRO A 18 20.78 -3.49 16.68
C PRO A 18 20.77 -4.33 18.02
N PHE A 19 20.53 -5.66 17.91
CA PHE A 19 21.02 -6.84 18.70
C PHE A 19 20.09 -7.76 19.56
N SER A 20 19.83 -8.98 19.02
CA SER A 20 19.94 -10.38 19.52
C SER A 20 19.51 -10.81 20.95
N HIS A 21 18.63 -11.85 21.07
CA HIS A 21 18.96 -13.23 21.52
C HIS A 21 17.73 -14.21 21.52
N LYS A 22 18.00 -15.52 21.35
CA LYS A 22 17.05 -16.65 21.14
C LYS A 22 16.30 -17.10 22.40
N HIS A 23 15.06 -17.63 22.24
CA HIS A 23 14.42 -18.56 23.20
C HIS A 23 13.32 -19.48 22.56
N PRO A 24 12.74 -20.50 23.25
CA PRO A 24 12.64 -21.88 22.76
C PRO A 24 11.21 -22.42 22.47
N ALA A 25 11.15 -23.70 22.06
CA ALA A 25 10.11 -24.44 21.35
C ALA A 25 8.73 -24.69 22.03
N HIS A 26 7.68 -24.82 21.20
CA HIS A 26 6.33 -25.28 21.56
C HIS A 26 6.02 -26.68 20.95
N LYS A 27 5.33 -27.53 21.74
CA LYS A 27 4.96 -28.92 21.40
C LYS A 27 3.80 -29.00 20.39
N ARG A 28 3.83 -30.07 19.58
CA ARG A 28 2.99 -30.34 18.40
C ARG A 28 2.24 -31.68 18.59
N TYR A 29 0.93 -31.73 18.32
CA TYR A 29 0.10 -32.95 18.37
C TYR A 29 -0.29 -33.36 16.93
N ASP A 30 -0.33 -34.67 16.65
CA ASP A 30 -0.77 -35.27 15.38
C ASP A 30 -2.06 -36.05 15.69
N ASN A 31 -3.21 -35.40 15.50
CA ASN A 31 -4.51 -35.91 15.91
C ASN A 31 -5.17 -36.75 14.82
N ASP A 32 -4.85 -36.52 13.54
CA ASP A 32 -5.32 -37.35 12.43
C ASP A 32 -4.40 -38.56 12.12
N HIS A 33 -3.28 -38.66 12.84
CA HIS A 33 -2.28 -39.74 12.74
C HIS A 33 -1.65 -39.87 11.36
N ASN A 34 -1.58 -38.76 10.61
CA ASN A 34 -0.94 -38.74 9.28
C ASN A 34 0.59 -38.57 9.35
N GLY A 35 1.16 -38.41 10.56
CA GLY A 35 2.59 -38.19 10.79
C GLY A 35 3.02 -36.73 10.74
N ILE A 36 2.09 -35.79 10.55
CA ILE A 36 2.30 -34.34 10.43
C ILE A 36 1.58 -33.65 11.60
N PRO A 37 2.27 -32.80 12.36
CA PRO A 37 1.64 -31.99 13.39
C PRO A 37 0.49 -31.11 12.88
N ASP A 38 -0.68 -31.27 13.49
CA ASP A 38 -1.85 -30.45 13.20
C ASP A 38 -1.73 -29.05 13.80
N TRP A 39 -2.22 -28.05 13.07
CA TRP A 39 -2.40 -26.70 13.58
C TRP A 39 -3.65 -26.64 14.45
N CYS A 40 -3.44 -26.64 15.76
CA CYS A 40 -4.50 -26.56 16.74
C CYS A 40 -4.43 -25.25 17.54
N LEU A 41 -5.60 -24.65 17.77
CA LEU A 41 -5.80 -23.51 18.65
C LEU A 41 -6.68 -23.95 19.81
N THR A 42 -6.33 -23.55 21.03
CA THR A 42 -7.13 -23.85 22.23
C THR A 42 -7.79 -22.57 22.72
N ASN A 43 -9.12 -22.59 22.87
CA ASN A 43 -9.89 -21.52 23.48
C ASN A 43 -10.78 -22.11 24.58
N GLY A 44 -10.34 -22.00 25.84
CA GLY A 44 -10.98 -22.68 26.96
C GLY A 44 -10.97 -24.21 26.79
N ASP A 45 -12.13 -24.84 26.95
CA ASP A 45 -12.30 -26.28 26.75
C ASP A 45 -12.44 -26.68 25.27
N ILE A 46 -12.37 -25.75 24.32
CA ILE A 46 -12.52 -26.05 22.89
C ILE A 46 -11.15 -26.07 22.24
N VAL A 47 -10.83 -27.18 21.57
CA VAL A 47 -9.67 -27.31 20.70
C VAL A 47 -10.17 -27.31 19.26
N SER A 48 -9.68 -26.36 18.47
CA SER A 48 -9.97 -26.24 17.04
C SER A 48 -8.72 -26.64 16.27
N CYS A 49 -8.78 -27.74 15.53
CA CYS A 49 -7.67 -28.22 14.72
C CYS A 49 -8.01 -28.16 13.22
N LEU A 50 -7.03 -27.76 12.42
CA LEU A 50 -7.11 -27.81 10.97
C LEU A 50 -6.55 -29.17 10.49
N LEU A 51 -7.43 -30.12 10.18
CA LEU A 51 -7.06 -31.51 9.88
C LEU A 51 -6.62 -31.73 8.42
N SER A 52 -6.76 -30.73 7.54
CA SER A 52 -6.24 -30.78 6.17
C SER A 52 -6.12 -29.38 5.56
N GLU A 53 -4.92 -29.01 5.10
CA GLU A 53 -4.66 -27.74 4.39
C GLU A 53 -5.39 -27.66 3.03
N SER A 54 -5.85 -28.79 2.50
CA SER A 54 -6.52 -28.85 1.20
C SER A 54 -8.02 -28.52 1.23
N SER A 55 -8.67 -28.67 2.38
CA SER A 55 -10.13 -28.50 2.51
C SER A 55 -10.54 -27.30 3.36
N TYR A 56 -9.59 -26.71 4.11
CA TYR A 56 -9.84 -25.59 5.04
C TYR A 56 -10.98 -25.84 6.04
N VAL A 57 -11.27 -27.11 6.34
CA VAL A 57 -12.31 -27.48 7.32
C VAL A 57 -11.71 -27.54 8.71
N TRP A 58 -12.17 -26.63 9.57
CA TRP A 58 -11.82 -26.62 10.99
C TRP A 58 -12.67 -27.63 11.75
N THR A 59 -12.02 -28.55 12.47
CA THR A 59 -12.69 -29.52 13.34
C THR A 59 -12.53 -29.09 14.78
N THR A 60 -13.66 -28.93 15.47
CA THR A 60 -13.70 -28.53 16.88
C THR A 60 -14.09 -29.72 17.75
N PHE A 61 -13.35 -29.92 18.84
CA PHE A 61 -13.69 -30.89 19.87
C PHE A 61 -13.46 -30.29 21.24
N THR A 62 -14.17 -30.80 22.24
CA THR A 62 -13.95 -30.38 23.63
C THR A 62 -12.75 -31.14 24.20
N ALA A 63 -11.83 -30.45 24.86
CA ALA A 63 -10.64 -31.04 25.48
C ALA A 63 -11.00 -32.19 26.46
N SER A 64 -12.20 -32.14 27.04
CA SER A 64 -12.79 -33.15 27.93
C SER A 64 -13.33 -34.42 27.23
N THR A 65 -13.41 -34.46 25.90
CA THR A 65 -13.82 -35.67 25.13
C THR A 65 -12.64 -36.46 24.55
N SER A 66 -11.39 -36.03 24.77
CA SER A 66 -10.17 -36.62 24.21
C SER A 66 -9.76 -37.99 24.78
N ALA A 67 -10.58 -38.63 25.63
CA ALA A 67 -10.30 -39.98 26.13
C ALA A 67 -11.04 -41.11 25.38
N GLN A 68 -12.07 -40.82 24.57
CA GLN A 68 -12.87 -41.89 23.92
C GLN A 68 -13.48 -41.46 22.58
N ALA A 69 -12.76 -41.68 21.47
CA ALA A 69 -13.37 -41.88 20.15
C ALA A 69 -12.37 -42.53 19.17
N ILE A 70 -12.07 -43.80 19.40
CA ILE A 70 -11.51 -44.69 18.38
C ILE A 70 -12.71 -45.23 17.57
N SER A 71 -12.89 -44.80 16.32
CA SER A 71 -13.45 -45.63 15.22
C SER A 71 -13.59 -44.86 13.88
N ILE A 72 -12.95 -45.41 12.84
CA ILE A 72 -13.04 -45.14 11.38
C ILE A 72 -14.42 -45.60 10.85
N PRO A 73 -15.12 -44.98 9.85
CA PRO A 73 -14.85 -45.04 8.36
C PRO A 73 -15.38 -43.83 7.53
N ALA A 74 -15.26 -43.66 6.19
CA ALA A 74 -14.56 -44.26 5.04
C ALA A 74 -14.56 -43.22 3.88
N SER A 75 -13.61 -43.35 2.95
CA SER A 75 -13.47 -42.52 1.73
C SER A 75 -14.61 -42.67 0.72
N THR A 76 -15.00 -41.57 0.08
CA THR A 76 -15.63 -41.59 -1.25
C THR A 76 -15.10 -40.42 -2.09
N ALA A 77 -14.42 -40.74 -3.18
CA ALA A 77 -13.95 -39.80 -4.18
C ALA A 77 -15.10 -39.31 -5.06
N VAL A 78 -15.11 -38.03 -5.44
CA VAL A 78 -16.01 -37.48 -6.47
C VAL A 78 -15.18 -36.71 -7.50
N SER A 79 -15.33 -37.14 -8.75
CA SER A 79 -14.65 -36.60 -9.95
C SER A 79 -15.10 -35.18 -10.29
N VAL A 80 -14.15 -34.33 -10.66
CA VAL A 80 -14.37 -32.95 -11.16
C VAL A 80 -14.57 -32.99 -12.68
N THR A 81 -15.73 -32.53 -13.14
CA THR A 81 -16.02 -32.31 -14.57
C THR A 81 -15.71 -30.85 -14.91
N THR A 82 -14.75 -30.61 -15.79
CA THR A 82 -14.40 -29.28 -16.31
C THR A 82 -15.36 -28.87 -17.43
N SER A 83 -16.10 -27.78 -17.23
CA SER A 83 -16.82 -27.07 -18.31
C SER A 83 -16.11 -25.76 -18.62
N ALA A 84 -15.65 -25.61 -19.86
CA ALA A 84 -15.04 -24.40 -20.39
C ALA A 84 -16.05 -23.25 -20.42
N ALA A 85 -15.72 -22.14 -19.77
CA ALA A 85 -16.51 -20.91 -19.81
C ALA A 85 -16.15 -20.11 -21.08
N ALA A 86 -17.20 -19.71 -21.80
CA ALA A 86 -17.14 -18.99 -23.06
C ALA A 86 -16.54 -17.58 -22.91
N THR A 87 -15.63 -17.25 -23.81
CA THR A 87 -15.09 -15.92 -24.05
C THR A 87 -16.18 -14.99 -24.58
N SER A 88 -16.69 -14.09 -23.75
CA SER A 88 -17.50 -12.96 -24.20
C SER A 88 -16.60 -11.80 -24.60
N SER A 89 -16.36 -11.67 -25.91
CA SER A 89 -15.83 -10.47 -26.53
C SER A 89 -16.89 -9.36 -26.61
N SER A 90 -16.40 -8.12 -26.66
CA SER A 90 -17.04 -6.84 -27.02
C SER A 90 -17.69 -6.02 -25.90
N ALA A 91 -16.92 -5.09 -25.35
CA ALA A 91 -17.38 -3.72 -25.11
C ALA A 91 -16.58 -2.80 -26.04
N SER A 92 -17.29 -2.01 -26.86
CA SER A 92 -16.70 -0.96 -27.69
C SER A 92 -15.90 -0.02 -26.79
N ALA A 93 -14.60 0.13 -27.03
CA ALA A 93 -13.79 1.14 -26.36
C ALA A 93 -14.37 2.52 -26.71
N SER A 94 -14.99 3.19 -25.74
CA SER A 94 -15.28 4.61 -25.86
C SER A 94 -13.95 5.32 -26.07
N SER A 95 -13.77 6.00 -27.21
CA SER A 95 -12.63 6.90 -27.38
C SER A 95 -12.78 8.01 -26.35
N TYR A 96 -11.91 8.01 -25.34
CA TYR A 96 -11.83 9.12 -24.39
C TYR A 96 -11.48 10.42 -25.13
N PRO A 97 -11.89 11.59 -24.62
CA PRO A 97 -11.29 12.83 -25.07
C PRO A 97 -9.77 12.74 -24.89
N THR A 98 -9.03 13.29 -25.84
CA THR A 98 -7.57 13.38 -25.78
C THR A 98 -7.15 14.83 -25.79
N GLY A 99 -6.15 15.17 -24.98
CA GLY A 99 -5.47 16.45 -24.97
C GLY A 99 -3.99 16.29 -25.25
N THR A 100 -3.29 17.41 -25.44
CA THR A 100 -1.83 17.42 -25.54
C THR A 100 -1.26 18.06 -24.29
N LEU A 101 -0.39 17.35 -23.58
CA LEU A 101 0.36 17.94 -22.48
C LEU A 101 1.37 18.94 -23.09
N PRO A 102 1.31 20.25 -22.76
CA PRO A 102 2.32 21.19 -23.22
C PRO A 102 3.69 20.87 -22.61
N ASP A 103 4.76 21.50 -23.09
CA ASP A 103 6.05 21.42 -22.40
C ASP A 103 5.97 22.06 -21.00
N ALA A 104 6.91 21.70 -20.11
CA ALA A 104 6.92 22.17 -18.74
C ALA A 104 7.03 23.71 -18.62
N SER A 105 7.69 24.39 -19.57
CA SER A 105 7.80 25.85 -19.55
C SER A 105 6.46 26.51 -19.85
N THR A 106 5.79 26.08 -20.92
CA THR A 106 4.46 26.53 -21.28
C THR A 106 3.47 26.21 -20.18
N TRP A 107 3.52 24.99 -19.61
CA TRP A 107 2.74 24.63 -18.44
C TRP A 107 2.93 25.66 -17.33
N ASN A 108 4.16 25.84 -16.84
CA ASN A 108 4.39 26.72 -15.70
C ASN A 108 4.03 28.20 -15.96
N SER A 109 3.99 28.65 -17.22
CA SER A 109 3.59 30.02 -17.59
C SER A 109 2.09 30.25 -17.80
N GLU A 110 1.30 29.20 -18.09
CA GLU A 110 -0.11 29.33 -18.52
C GLU A 110 -1.13 28.81 -17.47
N ASN A 111 -0.72 28.65 -16.22
CA ASN A 111 -1.61 28.18 -15.14
C ASN A 111 -2.84 29.09 -14.98
N GLY A 112 -4.03 28.49 -14.88
CA GLY A 112 -5.31 29.21 -14.78
C GLY A 112 -5.91 29.62 -16.13
N THR A 113 -5.27 29.27 -17.26
CA THR A 113 -5.81 29.51 -18.61
C THR A 113 -6.20 28.24 -19.35
N LYS A 114 -5.39 27.17 -19.25
CA LYS A 114 -5.58 25.88 -19.94
C LYS A 114 -5.84 24.72 -19.00
N TRP A 115 -5.53 24.89 -17.74
CA TRP A 115 -5.96 24.00 -16.67
C TRP A 115 -6.30 24.84 -15.44
N HIS A 116 -7.17 24.29 -14.62
CA HIS A 116 -7.69 24.95 -13.44
C HIS A 116 -7.52 24.03 -12.24
N VAL A 117 -6.88 24.56 -11.18
CA VAL A 117 -6.76 23.89 -9.89
C VAL A 117 -7.80 24.49 -8.94
N SER A 118 -8.59 23.63 -8.31
CA SER A 118 -9.56 24.05 -7.30
C SER A 118 -9.48 23.18 -6.06
N THR A 119 -9.75 23.75 -4.89
CA THR A 119 -9.88 22.99 -3.65
C THR A 119 -11.26 22.32 -3.59
N VAL A 120 -11.29 21.02 -3.30
CA VAL A 120 -12.52 20.23 -3.14
C VAL A 120 -12.95 20.22 -1.67
N GLY A 121 -12.01 19.97 -0.77
CA GLY A 121 -12.27 19.86 0.66
C GLY A 121 -11.24 18.99 1.36
N SER A 122 -11.57 18.52 2.57
CA SER A 122 -10.73 17.57 3.32
C SER A 122 -11.43 16.24 3.44
N ILE A 123 -10.68 15.14 3.47
CA ILE A 123 -11.28 13.83 3.69
C ILE A 123 -11.89 13.73 5.10
N TYR A 124 -12.91 12.91 5.25
CA TYR A 124 -13.61 12.71 6.51
C TYR A 124 -14.20 11.30 6.63
N SER A 125 -14.54 10.91 7.86
CA SER A 125 -15.38 9.74 8.14
C SER A 125 -16.74 10.20 8.64
N SER A 126 -17.81 9.58 8.13
CA SER A 126 -19.17 9.80 8.64
C SER A 126 -19.49 8.97 9.89
N THR A 127 -18.77 7.87 10.12
CA THR A 127 -19.04 6.93 11.22
C THR A 127 -18.29 7.31 12.49
N VAL A 128 -17.00 7.66 12.35
CA VAL A 128 -16.16 8.10 13.48
C VAL A 128 -15.85 9.57 13.26
N PRO A 129 -16.58 10.49 13.92
CA PRO A 129 -16.29 11.91 13.77
C PRO A 129 -14.93 12.23 14.42
N SER A 130 -14.24 13.23 13.88
CA SER A 130 -12.96 13.73 14.43
C SER A 130 -11.82 12.72 14.32
N MET A 131 -11.41 12.44 13.07
CA MET A 131 -10.29 11.55 12.73
C MET A 131 -9.10 12.34 12.22
N GLY A 132 -7.91 11.87 12.55
CA GLY A 132 -6.64 12.31 11.99
C GLY A 132 -6.13 11.28 10.98
N TRP A 133 -5.61 11.77 9.86
CA TRP A 133 -5.22 10.96 8.71
C TRP A 133 -3.80 11.31 8.27
N ASP A 134 -3.05 10.28 7.92
CA ASP A 134 -1.72 10.38 7.31
C ASP A 134 -1.67 9.50 6.06
N ASN A 135 -1.01 9.98 5.00
CA ASN A 135 -0.68 9.24 3.78
C ASN A 135 -1.84 8.48 3.09
N GLY A 136 -2.95 9.16 2.85
CA GLY A 136 -4.14 8.62 2.19
C GLY A 136 -3.92 8.34 0.71
N ARG A 137 -3.60 7.09 0.39
CA ARG A 137 -3.51 6.55 -0.97
C ARG A 137 -4.78 5.81 -1.33
N THR A 138 -5.07 5.69 -2.60
CA THR A 138 -6.22 4.89 -3.07
C THR A 138 -5.76 3.74 -3.94
N SER A 139 -6.58 2.70 -3.99
CA SER A 139 -6.37 1.50 -4.80
C SER A 139 -7.71 1.01 -5.33
N VAL A 140 -7.67 0.20 -6.37
CA VAL A 140 -8.85 -0.41 -6.98
C VAL A 140 -8.59 -1.90 -7.13
N LEU A 141 -9.51 -2.72 -6.64
CA LEU A 141 -9.55 -4.17 -6.87
C LEU A 141 -10.97 -4.56 -7.28
N GLY A 142 -11.13 -5.34 -8.34
CA GLY A 142 -12.44 -5.80 -8.81
C GLY A 142 -13.43 -4.65 -9.02
N ASN A 143 -12.97 -3.51 -9.54
CA ASN A 143 -13.74 -2.27 -9.73
C ASN A 143 -14.31 -1.66 -8.42
N LYS A 144 -13.71 -1.94 -7.27
CA LYS A 144 -14.03 -1.30 -5.99
C LYS A 144 -12.83 -0.52 -5.49
N SER A 145 -13.03 0.77 -5.22
CA SER A 145 -11.99 1.62 -4.67
C SER A 145 -11.90 1.49 -3.15
N PHE A 146 -10.70 1.69 -2.63
CA PHE A 146 -10.45 1.76 -1.20
C PHE A 146 -9.25 2.66 -0.90
N TRP A 147 -9.26 3.16 0.33
CA TRP A 147 -8.21 3.96 0.92
C TRP A 147 -7.23 3.09 1.70
N ILE A 148 -5.96 3.48 1.66
CA ILE A 148 -4.88 2.95 2.48
C ILE A 148 -4.19 4.15 3.10
N PHE A 149 -4.00 4.14 4.41
CA PHE A 149 -3.41 5.24 5.14
C PHE A 149 -2.09 4.82 5.77
N GLY A 150 -1.25 5.79 6.13
CA GLY A 150 -0.15 5.60 7.07
C GLY A 150 -0.71 5.53 8.48
N ASP A 151 -0.56 6.59 9.25
CA ASP A 151 -1.11 6.65 10.60
C ASP A 151 -2.57 7.17 10.61
N VAL A 152 -3.44 6.52 11.38
CA VAL A 152 -4.84 6.97 11.58
C VAL A 152 -5.17 7.01 13.06
N LEU A 153 -5.71 8.13 13.53
CA LEU A 153 -6.05 8.35 14.93
C LEU A 153 -7.42 9.00 15.14
N SER A 154 -8.02 8.83 16.32
CA SER A 154 -9.25 9.53 16.73
C SER A 154 -8.94 10.69 17.68
N HIS A 155 -9.51 11.89 17.43
CA HIS A 155 -9.19 13.14 18.13
C HIS A 155 -10.13 13.49 19.31
N THR A 156 -11.31 12.89 19.43
CA THR A 156 -12.23 13.16 20.57
C THR A 156 -12.88 11.87 21.08
N GLY A 157 -12.42 11.37 22.23
CA GLY A 157 -12.90 10.13 22.83
C GLY A 157 -11.76 9.12 23.00
N LEU A 158 -11.28 9.02 24.24
CA LEU A 158 -10.09 8.32 24.70
C LEU A 158 -10.48 6.88 25.05
N GLN A 159 -9.89 5.82 24.50
CA GLN A 159 -8.51 5.44 24.75
C GLN A 159 -7.80 4.93 23.47
N ASN A 160 -7.26 5.89 22.71
CA ASN A 160 -6.03 5.79 21.90
C ASN A 160 -5.95 4.75 20.78
N GLY A 161 -6.94 4.70 19.89
CA GLY A 161 -6.79 3.98 18.63
C GLY A 161 -5.79 4.67 17.71
N LEU A 162 -4.61 4.08 17.59
CA LEU A 162 -3.66 4.32 16.51
C LEU A 162 -3.65 3.07 15.63
N SER A 163 -3.76 3.26 14.32
CA SER A 163 -3.40 2.25 13.33
C SER A 163 -2.27 2.75 12.48
N THR A 164 -1.44 1.82 12.01
CA THR A 164 -0.31 2.09 11.10
C THR A 164 -0.51 1.20 9.87
N GLY A 165 -0.86 1.78 8.73
CA GLY A 165 -1.26 1.02 7.54
C GLY A 165 -2.71 0.49 7.50
N PRO A 166 -3.75 1.17 8.04
CA PRO A 166 -5.12 0.68 7.89
C PRO A 166 -5.65 0.89 6.47
N SER A 167 -6.68 0.14 6.11
CA SER A 167 -7.44 0.35 4.87
C SER A 167 -8.95 0.34 5.10
N PHE A 168 -9.65 1.16 4.32
CA PHE A 168 -11.10 1.35 4.41
C PHE A 168 -11.69 1.51 3.01
N TYR A 169 -12.96 1.18 2.81
CA TYR A 169 -13.57 1.36 1.50
C TYR A 169 -13.68 2.83 1.10
N GLY A 170 -13.61 3.10 -0.19
CA GLY A 170 -13.92 4.41 -0.75
C GLY A 170 -15.40 4.48 -1.14
N THR A 171 -15.97 5.69 -1.14
CA THR A 171 -17.32 5.90 -1.66
C THR A 171 -17.28 6.41 -3.10
N PRO A 172 -17.86 5.68 -4.08
CA PRO A 172 -17.76 6.07 -5.49
C PRO A 172 -18.36 7.44 -5.82
N ASP A 173 -19.36 7.88 -5.06
CA ASP A 173 -20.09 9.13 -5.24
C ASP A 173 -19.49 10.33 -4.48
N ASP A 174 -18.57 10.08 -3.55
CA ASP A 174 -17.93 11.11 -2.73
C ASP A 174 -16.47 10.74 -2.45
N ILE A 175 -15.55 11.43 -3.13
CA ILE A 175 -14.11 11.25 -2.95
C ILE A 175 -13.63 11.68 -1.56
N LEU A 176 -14.32 12.58 -0.87
CA LEU A 176 -13.88 13.04 0.44
C LEU A 176 -14.25 12.06 1.56
N ARG A 177 -15.24 11.20 1.33
CA ARG A 177 -15.74 10.29 2.36
C ARG A 177 -14.99 8.96 2.35
N VAL A 178 -14.49 8.60 3.53
CA VAL A 178 -13.90 7.29 3.83
C VAL A 178 -14.99 6.43 4.47
N ASP A 179 -15.28 5.28 3.86
CA ASP A 179 -16.27 4.33 4.40
C ASP A 179 -15.61 3.40 5.42
N MET A 180 -15.80 3.74 6.69
CA MET A 180 -15.35 2.95 7.83
C MET A 180 -16.37 1.87 8.24
N GLY A 181 -17.51 1.75 7.54
CA GLY A 181 -18.56 0.78 7.86
C GLY A 181 -19.01 0.88 9.32
N ASN A 182 -18.94 -0.25 10.04
CA ASN A 182 -19.31 -0.37 11.45
C ASN A 182 -18.13 -0.15 12.43
N ILE A 183 -16.97 0.29 11.93
CA ILE A 183 -15.78 0.48 12.77
C ILE A 183 -15.98 1.69 13.67
N THR A 184 -15.86 1.48 14.98
CA THR A 184 -15.97 2.52 16.01
C THR A 184 -14.65 2.79 16.74
N ASN A 185 -13.65 1.93 16.54
CA ASN A 185 -12.29 2.11 17.06
C ASN A 185 -11.27 1.65 16.02
N VAL A 186 -10.27 2.49 15.78
CA VAL A 186 -9.17 2.23 14.83
C VAL A 186 -7.93 1.66 15.50
N THR A 187 -7.94 1.20 16.76
CA THR A 187 -6.78 0.51 17.32
C THR A 187 -6.45 -0.76 16.51
N ASP A 188 -5.19 -0.93 16.12
CA ASP A 188 -4.64 -2.17 15.52
C ASP A 188 -5.40 -2.69 14.27
N ILE A 189 -6.05 -1.78 13.53
CA ILE A 189 -6.56 -2.08 12.20
C ILE A 189 -5.41 -2.00 11.22
N LEU A 190 -4.92 -3.15 10.79
CA LEU A 190 -3.84 -3.25 9.82
C LEU A 190 -4.39 -3.83 8.52
N LEU A 191 -4.05 -3.23 7.37
CA LEU A 191 -4.31 -3.83 6.08
C LEU A 191 -3.59 -5.17 5.99
N ALA A 192 -2.27 -5.19 6.25
CA ALA A 192 -1.43 -6.37 6.16
C ALA A 192 -0.71 -6.62 7.50
N PRO A 193 -1.32 -7.35 8.46
CA PRO A 193 -0.71 -7.58 9.77
C PRO A 193 0.62 -8.35 9.64
N PRO A 194 1.52 -8.22 10.63
CA PRO A 194 2.78 -8.98 10.68
C PRO A 194 2.53 -10.49 10.57
N ALA A 195 3.44 -11.22 9.92
CA ALA A 195 3.36 -12.66 9.85
C ALA A 195 3.68 -13.28 11.22
N PRO A 196 3.14 -14.47 11.56
CA PRO A 196 3.48 -15.14 12.81
C PRO A 196 4.97 -15.47 12.98
N SER A 197 5.73 -15.51 11.89
CA SER A 197 7.18 -15.72 11.88
C SER A 197 7.98 -14.43 12.11
N ASP A 198 7.35 -13.27 12.04
CA ASP A 198 8.04 -11.99 12.17
C ASP A 198 8.41 -11.73 13.64
N PRO A 199 9.58 -11.12 13.91
CA PRO A 199 9.99 -10.78 15.26
C PRO A 199 8.98 -9.84 15.95
N VAL A 200 8.46 -10.25 17.12
CA VAL A 200 7.49 -9.46 17.88
C VAL A 200 8.17 -8.25 18.54
N PRO A 201 7.54 -7.06 18.57
CA PRO A 201 8.02 -5.89 19.27
C PRO A 201 8.33 -6.17 20.74
N GLU A 202 9.47 -5.65 21.18
CA GLU A 202 9.95 -5.74 22.56
C GLU A 202 10.32 -4.35 23.08
N GLU A 203 10.39 -4.19 24.41
CA GLU A 203 10.88 -2.96 25.02
C GLU A 203 12.30 -2.60 24.50
N PRO A 204 12.58 -1.31 24.20
CA PRO A 204 11.78 -0.12 24.49
C PRO A 204 10.78 0.28 23.37
N PHE A 205 10.52 -0.59 22.40
CA PHE A 205 9.65 -0.34 21.24
C PHE A 205 8.52 -1.37 21.16
N PRO A 206 7.53 -1.35 22.07
CA PRO A 206 6.56 -2.44 22.23
C PRO A 206 5.42 -2.43 21.19
N PHE A 207 5.42 -1.51 20.21
CA PHE A 207 4.32 -1.37 19.26
C PHE A 207 4.76 -1.73 17.84
N TRP A 208 3.82 -2.27 17.07
CA TRP A 208 3.99 -2.43 15.63
C TRP A 208 3.81 -1.10 14.90
N GLY A 209 4.60 -0.92 13.86
CA GLY A 209 4.48 0.16 12.89
C GLY A 209 4.59 -0.42 11.49
N LEU A 210 3.59 -0.19 10.65
CA LEU A 210 3.63 -0.58 9.25
C LEU A 210 3.54 0.65 8.36
N SER A 211 4.51 0.79 7.46
CA SER A 211 4.41 1.69 6.32
C SER A 211 3.99 0.88 5.10
N THR A 212 2.95 1.34 4.41
CA THR A 212 2.40 0.69 3.22
C THR A 212 2.19 1.71 2.11
N GLY A 213 2.47 1.30 0.87
CA GLY A 213 2.06 2.03 -0.32
C GLY A 213 0.62 1.73 -0.71
N ASN A 214 0.27 1.99 -1.97
CA ASN A 214 -0.99 1.52 -2.53
C ASN A 214 -0.91 0.01 -2.90
N VAL A 215 -2.03 -0.55 -3.37
CA VAL A 215 -2.14 -1.90 -3.90
C VAL A 215 -2.30 -1.84 -5.42
N ALA A 216 -1.62 -2.73 -6.15
CA ALA A 216 -1.82 -2.92 -7.59
C ALA A 216 -2.57 -4.23 -7.83
N GLU A 217 -3.59 -4.19 -8.69
CA GLU A 217 -4.33 -5.39 -9.08
C GLU A 217 -3.46 -6.29 -9.98
N VAL A 218 -3.33 -7.58 -9.62
CA VAL A 218 -2.61 -8.59 -10.43
C VAL A 218 -3.56 -9.53 -11.15
N SER A 219 -4.77 -9.69 -10.62
CA SER A 219 -5.89 -10.38 -11.26
C SER A 219 -7.19 -9.86 -10.64
N PRO A 220 -8.36 -10.02 -11.30
CA PRO A 220 -9.61 -9.44 -10.81
C PRO A 220 -9.89 -9.76 -9.34
N GLY A 221 -9.89 -8.73 -8.49
CA GLY A 221 -10.16 -8.82 -7.06
C GLY A 221 -8.97 -9.23 -6.18
N ILE A 222 -7.79 -9.51 -6.77
CA ILE A 222 -6.56 -9.86 -6.06
C ILE A 222 -5.47 -8.85 -6.41
N GLY A 223 -4.91 -8.22 -5.38
CA GLY A 223 -3.82 -7.29 -5.50
C GLY A 223 -2.52 -7.76 -4.86
N ILE A 224 -1.45 -7.06 -5.20
CA ILE A 224 -0.18 -7.11 -4.49
C ILE A 224 0.05 -5.79 -3.76
N GLY A 225 0.70 -5.84 -2.61
CA GLY A 225 1.28 -4.68 -1.96
C GLY A 225 2.51 -5.04 -1.13
N PHE A 226 3.18 -4.00 -0.64
CA PHE A 226 4.38 -4.10 0.19
C PHE A 226 4.16 -3.42 1.53
N VAL A 227 4.78 -3.98 2.57
CA VAL A 227 4.86 -3.38 3.90
C VAL A 227 6.32 -3.24 4.27
N TRP A 228 6.66 -2.10 4.85
CA TRP A 228 7.88 -1.90 5.59
C TRP A 228 7.54 -1.90 7.08
N GLU A 229 8.06 -2.91 7.78
CA GLU A 229 7.83 -3.12 9.19
C GLU A 229 8.83 -2.34 10.04
N ILE A 230 8.31 -1.69 11.07
CA ILE A 230 9.01 -0.82 12.00
C ILE A 230 8.51 -1.18 13.40
N TRP A 231 9.38 -1.27 14.39
CA TRP A 231 8.92 -1.26 15.79
C TRP A 231 8.87 0.16 16.29
N ARG A 232 7.86 0.50 17.11
CA ARG A 232 7.63 1.86 17.58
C ARG A 232 7.55 1.92 19.10
N ASN A 233 7.97 3.05 19.63
CA ASN A 233 7.65 3.47 20.99
C ASN A 233 6.48 4.48 20.98
N THR A 234 6.09 4.97 22.14
CA THR A 234 5.02 5.98 22.29
C THR A 234 5.33 7.34 21.66
N SER A 235 6.58 7.57 21.23
CA SER A 235 7.01 8.78 20.50
C SER A 235 6.91 8.61 18.98
N GLY A 236 6.45 7.45 18.51
CA GLY A 236 6.35 7.12 17.08
C GLY A 236 7.69 6.72 16.42
N VAL A 237 8.78 6.69 17.19
CA VAL A 237 10.12 6.37 16.70
C VAL A 237 10.45 4.92 17.00
N GLY A 238 11.16 4.27 16.09
CA GLY A 238 11.89 3.06 16.42
C GLY A 238 12.54 2.39 15.22
N PRO A 239 13.13 1.21 15.45
CA PRO A 239 13.98 0.53 14.48
C PRO A 239 13.16 -0.10 13.35
N ASP A 240 13.67 0.08 12.14
CA ASP A 240 13.24 -0.68 10.97
C ASP A 240 13.48 -2.18 11.17
N ARG A 241 12.61 -3.00 10.60
CA ARG A 241 12.67 -4.47 10.68
C ARG A 241 12.83 -5.12 9.34
N GLY A 242 12.14 -4.61 8.33
CA GLY A 242 12.36 -5.03 6.97
C GLY A 242 11.11 -5.00 6.12
N LEU A 243 11.24 -5.62 4.96
CA LEU A 243 10.24 -5.62 3.90
C LEU A 243 9.41 -6.90 3.99
N GLY A 244 8.15 -6.83 3.59
CA GLY A 244 7.65 -7.94 2.78
C GLY A 244 6.38 -7.68 2.03
N ILE A 245 5.81 -8.78 1.54
CA ILE A 245 4.85 -8.76 0.45
C ILE A 245 3.54 -9.38 0.93
N TYR A 246 2.42 -8.77 0.55
CA TYR A 246 1.10 -9.31 0.85
C TYR A 246 0.21 -9.40 -0.39
N ARG A 247 -0.70 -10.38 -0.36
CA ARG A 247 -1.84 -10.51 -1.26
C ARG A 247 -3.01 -9.73 -0.69
N ALA A 248 -3.46 -8.72 -1.40
CA ALA A 248 -4.61 -7.91 -1.02
C ALA A 248 -5.90 -8.48 -1.62
N SER A 249 -6.96 -8.50 -0.83
CA SER A 249 -8.29 -8.95 -1.22
C SER A 249 -9.36 -8.07 -0.58
N LEU A 250 -10.59 -8.18 -1.09
CA LEU A 250 -11.74 -7.45 -0.57
C LEU A 250 -12.53 -8.31 0.41
N GLY A 251 -12.67 -7.84 1.65
CA GLY A 251 -13.53 -8.45 2.67
C GLY A 251 -14.92 -7.81 2.73
N PRO A 252 -15.84 -8.35 3.54
CA PRO A 252 -17.18 -7.76 3.69
C PRO A 252 -17.15 -6.35 4.29
N ASP A 253 -16.26 -6.11 5.26
CA ASP A 253 -16.23 -4.84 6.02
C ASP A 253 -15.09 -3.91 5.60
N ARG A 254 -13.98 -4.46 5.09
CA ARG A 254 -12.82 -3.71 4.63
C ARG A 254 -11.93 -4.53 3.69
N PRO A 255 -11.03 -3.90 2.92
CA PRO A 255 -9.90 -4.59 2.30
C PRO A 255 -9.00 -5.21 3.37
N PHE A 256 -8.34 -6.31 3.03
CA PHE A 256 -7.37 -6.97 3.90
C PHE A 256 -6.21 -7.55 3.06
N GLY A 257 -5.06 -7.69 3.69
CA GLY A 257 -3.83 -8.19 3.12
C GLY A 257 -3.33 -9.42 3.89
N ASN A 258 -3.04 -10.49 3.17
CA ASN A 258 -2.40 -11.68 3.71
C ASN A 258 -0.92 -11.69 3.32
N ARG A 259 -0.04 -11.63 4.32
CA ARG A 259 1.41 -11.78 4.11
C ARG A 259 1.71 -13.10 3.38
N THR A 260 2.58 -13.05 2.39
CA THR A 260 3.02 -14.24 1.63
C THR A 260 4.02 -15.11 2.39
N GLY A 261 4.53 -14.60 3.50
CA GLY A 261 5.47 -15.23 4.41
C GLY A 261 5.96 -14.19 5.42
N GLY A 262 7.09 -14.47 6.07
CA GLY A 262 7.75 -13.48 6.92
C GLY A 262 8.37 -12.32 6.13
N LEU A 263 9.24 -11.56 6.79
CA LEU A 263 10.05 -10.54 6.11
C LEU A 263 10.92 -11.17 4.99
N VAL A 264 10.83 -10.60 3.79
CA VAL A 264 11.56 -11.05 2.59
C VAL A 264 12.92 -10.36 2.46
N ALA A 265 13.12 -9.25 3.17
CA ALA A 265 14.40 -8.58 3.26
C ALA A 265 14.51 -7.89 4.64
N GLY A 266 15.74 -7.78 5.16
CA GLY A 266 16.02 -7.18 6.46
C GLY A 266 16.01 -5.64 6.45
N PRO A 267 16.36 -5.02 7.59
CA PRO A 267 16.26 -3.57 7.77
C PRO A 267 17.26 -2.76 6.94
N ASP A 268 18.33 -3.38 6.46
CA ASP A 268 19.33 -2.74 5.59
C ASP A 268 18.90 -2.69 4.12
N ALA A 269 17.77 -3.30 3.76
CA ALA A 269 17.25 -3.34 2.39
C ALA A 269 16.50 -2.06 2.00
N LEU A 270 16.33 -1.85 0.70
CA LEU A 270 15.44 -0.81 0.18
C LEU A 270 13.97 -1.08 0.57
N PRO A 271 13.23 -0.10 1.13
CA PRO A 271 11.79 -0.23 1.38
C PRO A 271 10.99 -0.17 0.06
N VAL A 272 10.82 -1.31 -0.59
CA VAL A 272 10.19 -1.41 -1.92
C VAL A 272 8.70 -1.04 -1.88
N GLY A 273 8.25 -0.23 -2.85
CA GLY A 273 6.82 0.01 -3.11
C GLY A 273 6.10 0.87 -2.07
N ILE A 274 6.83 1.55 -1.18
CA ILE A 274 6.25 2.38 -0.11
C ILE A 274 5.71 3.71 -0.64
N MET A 275 6.28 4.24 -1.72
CA MET A 275 5.73 5.42 -2.38
C MET A 275 4.45 5.04 -3.11
N THR A 276 4.56 4.20 -4.13
CA THR A 276 3.44 3.71 -4.93
C THR A 276 3.83 2.45 -5.70
N ILE A 277 2.85 1.67 -6.15
CA ILE A 277 3.01 0.55 -7.06
C ILE A 277 1.96 0.60 -8.17
N MET A 278 2.30 0.10 -9.36
CA MET A 278 1.43 0.12 -10.52
C MET A 278 1.59 -1.15 -11.35
N ASN A 279 0.47 -1.72 -11.79
CA ASN A 279 0.48 -2.73 -12.84
C ASN A 279 0.46 -2.03 -14.20
N ALA A 280 1.51 -2.22 -14.99
CA ALA A 280 1.62 -1.67 -16.32
C ALA A 280 2.49 -2.58 -17.19
N GLU A 281 2.17 -2.68 -18.49
CA GLU A 281 3.02 -3.35 -19.49
C GLU A 281 3.38 -4.82 -19.15
N GLY A 282 2.57 -5.51 -18.35
CA GLY A 282 2.85 -6.88 -17.91
C GLY A 282 3.77 -6.99 -16.68
N TYR A 283 4.10 -5.87 -16.04
CA TYR A 283 4.93 -5.79 -14.84
C TYR A 283 4.20 -5.12 -13.68
N ILE A 284 4.61 -5.46 -12.46
CA ILE A 284 4.36 -4.66 -11.27
C ILE A 284 5.58 -3.76 -11.05
N TYR A 285 5.42 -2.47 -11.32
CA TYR A 285 6.40 -1.45 -11.01
C TYR A 285 6.21 -0.98 -9.56
N ALA A 286 7.30 -0.95 -8.79
CA ALA A 286 7.33 -0.54 -7.40
C ALA A 286 8.27 0.65 -7.21
N TYR A 287 7.70 1.77 -6.75
CA TYR A 287 8.40 3.03 -6.59
C TYR A 287 8.66 3.28 -5.11
N THR A 288 9.84 3.84 -4.81
CA THR A 288 10.22 4.20 -3.45
C THR A 288 11.19 5.37 -3.44
N ASP A 289 11.26 6.07 -2.32
CA ASP A 289 12.03 7.28 -2.21
C ASP A 289 13.50 7.04 -1.88
N LYS A 290 14.33 7.86 -2.49
CA LYS A 290 15.75 7.96 -2.19
C LYS A 290 15.96 9.09 -1.19
N VAL A 291 16.39 8.76 0.05
CA VAL A 291 16.69 9.79 1.06
C VAL A 291 17.72 10.78 0.51
N GLY A 292 17.35 12.07 0.51
CA GLY A 292 18.16 13.18 0.04
C GLY A 292 17.73 13.76 -1.32
N SER A 293 16.98 13.00 -2.14
CA SER A 293 16.27 13.37 -3.39
C SER A 293 16.25 12.17 -4.34
N GLY A 294 15.18 12.01 -5.12
CA GLY A 294 15.05 10.96 -6.12
C GLY A 294 14.01 9.89 -5.78
N ILE A 295 13.62 9.16 -6.81
CA ILE A 295 12.71 8.02 -6.73
C ILE A 295 13.43 6.85 -7.38
N ILE A 296 13.35 5.67 -6.77
CA ILE A 296 13.87 4.41 -7.28
C ILE A 296 12.68 3.58 -7.75
N VAL A 297 12.84 2.93 -8.91
CA VAL A 297 11.85 2.00 -9.45
C VAL A 297 12.43 0.60 -9.52
N GLY A 298 11.68 -0.36 -9.03
CA GLY A 298 11.87 -1.78 -9.30
C GLY A 298 10.69 -2.34 -10.09
N ARG A 299 10.86 -3.49 -10.72
CA ARG A 299 9.76 -4.21 -11.37
C ARG A 299 9.95 -5.72 -11.30
N ALA A 300 8.83 -6.43 -11.36
CA ALA A 300 8.79 -7.87 -11.62
C ALA A 300 7.64 -8.16 -12.59
N LEU A 301 7.76 -9.24 -13.38
CA LEU A 301 6.63 -9.72 -14.19
C LEU A 301 5.43 -10.02 -13.29
N VAL A 302 4.21 -9.71 -13.74
CA VAL A 302 2.98 -9.91 -12.95
C VAL A 302 2.85 -11.33 -12.42
N GLU A 303 3.21 -12.34 -13.21
CA GLU A 303 3.17 -13.76 -12.81
C GLU A 303 4.13 -14.11 -11.65
N ASN A 304 5.21 -13.34 -11.49
CA ASN A 304 6.25 -13.55 -10.48
C ASN A 304 6.24 -12.45 -9.41
N ALA A 305 5.21 -11.60 -9.37
CA ALA A 305 5.20 -10.41 -8.50
C ALA A 305 5.27 -10.74 -7.00
N PHE A 306 4.90 -11.96 -6.59
CA PHE A 306 5.02 -12.39 -5.19
C PHE A 306 6.38 -13.03 -4.85
N GLU A 307 7.26 -13.19 -5.85
CA GLU A 307 8.60 -13.74 -5.69
C GLU A 307 9.61 -12.60 -5.61
N ILE A 308 10.15 -12.34 -4.43
CA ILE A 308 10.98 -11.14 -4.25
C ILE A 308 12.25 -11.16 -5.11
N ASP A 309 12.83 -12.35 -5.33
CA ASP A 309 14.03 -12.53 -6.14
C ASP A 309 13.79 -12.28 -7.64
N ALA A 310 12.53 -12.15 -8.06
CA ALA A 310 12.16 -11.79 -9.44
C ALA A 310 12.21 -10.27 -9.69
N TYR A 311 12.33 -9.45 -8.65
CA TYR A 311 12.43 -8.00 -8.81
C TYR A 311 13.79 -7.58 -9.36
N GLU A 312 13.76 -6.70 -10.35
CA GLU A 312 14.92 -5.97 -10.86
C GLU A 312 14.74 -4.47 -10.67
N PHE A 313 15.82 -3.73 -10.44
CA PHE A 313 15.80 -2.29 -10.15
C PHE A 313 16.60 -1.50 -11.19
N LEU A 314 16.08 -0.32 -11.55
CA LEU A 314 16.71 0.55 -12.55
C LEU A 314 17.92 1.26 -11.93
N ALA A 315 19.11 0.91 -12.43
CA ALA A 315 20.35 1.59 -12.12
C ALA A 315 20.49 2.89 -12.92
N LEU A 316 21.25 3.85 -12.38
CA LEU A 316 21.47 5.17 -13.01
C LEU A 316 22.20 5.11 -14.36
N ASN A 317 22.82 3.97 -14.68
CA ASN A 317 23.41 3.72 -16.00
C ASN A 317 22.38 3.21 -17.03
N GLY A 318 21.10 3.13 -16.66
CA GLY A 318 20.00 2.65 -17.52
C GLY A 318 19.81 1.14 -17.57
N SER A 319 20.60 0.36 -16.83
CA SER A 319 20.44 -1.11 -16.76
C SER A 319 19.48 -1.54 -15.65
N TRP A 320 18.83 -2.69 -15.85
CA TRP A 320 18.04 -3.35 -14.80
C TRP A 320 18.92 -4.38 -14.08
N VAL A 321 18.96 -4.30 -12.74
CA VAL A 321 19.78 -5.17 -11.89
C VAL A 321 18.86 -6.01 -11.01
N GLN A 322 18.99 -7.32 -11.08
CA GLN A 322 18.17 -8.27 -10.32
C GLN A 322 18.51 -8.25 -8.82
N GLY A 323 17.48 -8.36 -7.98
CA GLY A 323 17.56 -8.42 -6.52
C GLY A 323 17.34 -7.06 -5.86
N ILE A 324 16.85 -7.07 -4.60
CA ILE A 324 16.68 -5.83 -3.84
C ILE A 324 18.06 -5.30 -3.42
N PRO A 325 18.45 -4.07 -3.83
CA PRO A 325 19.68 -3.48 -3.36
C PRO A 325 19.59 -3.15 -1.87
N SER A 326 20.74 -3.15 -1.19
CA SER A 326 20.82 -2.54 0.14
C SER A 326 20.45 -1.06 0.03
N TYR A 327 19.87 -0.49 1.09
CA TYR A 327 19.48 0.91 1.10
C TYR A 327 20.67 1.85 0.87
N ALA A 328 21.86 1.50 1.36
CA ALA A 328 23.08 2.25 1.13
C ALA A 328 23.52 2.25 -0.34
N ASP A 329 23.43 1.09 -1.01
CA ASP A 329 23.75 0.93 -2.43
C ASP A 329 22.72 1.63 -3.33
N ALA A 330 21.44 1.42 -3.03
CA ALA A 330 20.29 2.01 -3.72
C ALA A 330 20.41 3.53 -3.85
N LYS A 331 20.85 4.20 -2.76
CA LYS A 331 21.08 5.64 -2.72
C LYS A 331 22.13 6.14 -3.70
N LEU A 332 23.12 5.34 -4.05
CA LEU A 332 24.23 5.80 -4.88
C LEU A 332 24.00 5.43 -6.35
N ASN A 333 23.41 4.27 -6.59
CA ASN A 333 23.49 3.61 -7.90
C ASN A 333 22.15 3.46 -8.62
N TYR A 334 21.03 3.76 -7.96
CA TYR A 334 19.68 3.54 -8.51
C TYR A 334 18.85 4.82 -8.51
N GLY A 335 17.90 4.90 -9.44
CA GLY A 335 16.97 6.02 -9.55
C GLY A 335 16.28 6.13 -10.91
N LEU A 336 15.16 6.84 -10.93
CA LEU A 336 14.50 7.29 -12.15
C LEU A 336 15.37 8.30 -12.89
N LEU A 337 15.48 8.10 -14.20
CA LEU A 337 16.13 9.02 -15.10
C LEU A 337 15.13 10.12 -15.50
N GLY A 338 15.56 11.37 -15.44
CA GLY A 338 14.91 12.54 -16.01
C GLY A 338 15.65 13.03 -17.26
N GLU A 339 15.15 14.09 -17.89
CA GLU A 339 15.81 14.70 -19.05
C GLU A 339 17.21 15.27 -18.71
N GLY A 340 18.17 15.08 -19.63
CA GLY A 340 19.57 15.56 -19.54
C GLY A 340 20.60 14.48 -19.15
N ASP A 341 21.89 14.84 -19.19
CA ASP A 341 23.05 13.96 -18.90
C ASP A 341 23.06 13.45 -17.44
N GLY A 342 22.24 12.45 -17.14
CA GLY A 342 22.12 11.82 -15.81
C GLY A 342 21.16 12.54 -14.86
N GLY A 343 20.20 13.32 -15.38
CA GLY A 343 19.19 13.98 -14.57
C GLY A 343 18.41 12.96 -13.74
N VAL A 344 18.37 13.14 -12.42
CA VAL A 344 17.50 12.34 -11.53
C VAL A 344 16.28 13.19 -11.25
N VAL A 345 15.08 12.60 -11.17
CA VAL A 345 13.87 13.29 -10.67
C VAL A 345 14.21 13.94 -9.32
N THR A 346 14.36 15.27 -9.28
CA THR A 346 15.10 15.96 -8.21
C THR A 346 14.33 16.13 -6.91
N ILE A 347 13.03 15.82 -6.89
CA ILE A 347 12.15 16.15 -5.77
C ILE A 347 11.27 14.94 -5.42
N SER A 348 11.58 14.32 -4.28
CA SER A 348 10.58 13.57 -3.50
C SER A 348 11.02 13.52 -2.04
N TYR A 349 10.16 13.97 -1.13
CA TYR A 349 10.35 13.82 0.32
C TYR A 349 9.46 12.71 0.87
N GLY A 350 9.63 11.51 0.33
CA GLY A 350 9.12 10.28 0.92
C GLY A 350 7.74 9.85 0.44
N GLN A 351 7.09 10.60 -0.47
CA GLN A 351 5.70 10.35 -0.84
C GLN A 351 5.31 10.94 -2.19
N GLY A 352 4.54 10.14 -2.93
CA GLY A 352 3.99 10.50 -4.24
C GLY A 352 3.21 9.34 -4.82
N SER A 353 2.75 9.50 -6.05
CA SER A 353 1.98 8.49 -6.78
C SER A 353 2.23 8.59 -8.27
N ILE A 354 1.91 7.53 -9.00
CA ILE A 354 2.01 7.50 -10.46
C ILE A 354 0.72 6.94 -11.05
N LEU A 355 0.28 7.49 -12.18
CA LEU A 355 -0.78 6.90 -13.00
C LEU A 355 -0.43 6.97 -14.48
N TRP A 356 -1.12 6.18 -15.29
CA TRP A 356 -1.31 6.45 -16.71
C TRP A 356 -2.48 7.42 -16.93
N SER A 357 -2.27 8.52 -17.65
CA SER A 357 -3.33 9.45 -18.05
C SER A 357 -3.95 9.03 -19.39
N ASN A 358 -5.24 8.71 -19.41
CA ASN A 358 -5.96 8.43 -20.65
C ASN A 358 -6.14 9.69 -21.52
N TYR A 359 -6.17 10.88 -20.90
CA TYR A 359 -6.36 12.14 -21.60
C TYR A 359 -5.08 12.58 -22.32
N PHE A 360 -3.92 12.44 -21.68
CA PHE A 360 -2.63 12.85 -22.25
C PHE A 360 -1.84 11.71 -22.90
N GLU A 361 -2.26 10.46 -22.69
CA GLU A 361 -1.55 9.25 -23.11
C GLU A 361 -0.08 9.24 -22.62
N GLN A 362 0.10 9.57 -21.33
CA GLN A 362 1.40 9.60 -20.67
C GLN A 362 1.31 9.12 -19.22
N TYR A 363 2.40 8.55 -18.71
CA TYR A 363 2.58 8.34 -17.28
C TYR A 363 2.85 9.66 -16.59
N MET A 364 2.11 9.93 -15.51
CA MET A 364 2.24 11.13 -14.69
C MET A 364 2.66 10.73 -13.28
N LEU A 365 3.87 11.13 -12.89
CA LEU A 365 4.49 10.88 -11.59
C LEU A 365 4.31 12.10 -10.69
N PHE A 366 3.31 12.06 -9.82
CA PHE A 366 2.99 13.10 -8.85
C PHE A 366 3.90 12.98 -7.61
N THR A 367 4.47 14.10 -7.21
CA THR A 367 5.39 14.17 -6.07
C THR A 367 5.41 15.61 -5.52
N GLY A 368 6.15 15.82 -4.44
CA GLY A 368 6.38 17.14 -3.90
C GLY A 368 7.54 17.16 -2.92
N SER A 369 7.92 18.38 -2.54
CA SER A 369 8.78 18.61 -1.38
C SER A 369 7.97 19.06 -0.19
N TRP A 370 8.40 18.61 0.99
CA TRP A 370 7.75 18.91 2.25
C TRP A 370 7.58 20.42 2.42
N GLY A 371 6.32 20.87 2.53
CA GLY A 371 6.00 22.27 2.77
C GLY A 371 6.21 23.22 1.59
N SER A 372 6.27 22.73 0.34
CA SER A 372 6.43 23.63 -0.81
C SER A 372 5.38 23.45 -1.92
N SER A 373 5.50 22.45 -2.78
CA SER A 373 4.76 22.42 -4.05
C SER A 373 4.36 21.01 -4.44
N MET A 374 3.10 20.87 -4.85
CA MET A 374 2.61 19.73 -5.59
C MET A 374 3.01 19.90 -7.05
N LEU A 375 3.61 18.87 -7.62
CA LEU A 375 4.05 18.85 -9.00
C LEU A 375 3.95 17.44 -9.57
N PHE A 376 4.08 17.32 -10.87
CA PHE A 376 4.29 16.02 -11.49
C PHE A 376 5.41 16.07 -12.53
N TYR A 377 5.90 14.89 -12.89
CA TYR A 377 6.72 14.64 -14.06
C TYR A 377 5.96 13.73 -15.02
N ALA A 378 6.26 13.80 -16.31
CA ALA A 378 5.58 13.02 -17.32
C ALA A 378 6.54 12.15 -18.14
N SER A 379 6.10 10.99 -18.61
CA SER A 379 6.92 10.06 -19.40
C SER A 379 6.04 9.17 -20.28
N GLN A 380 6.61 8.69 -21.38
CA GLN A 380 5.98 7.69 -22.24
C GLN A 380 6.07 6.26 -21.68
N THR A 381 7.01 6.03 -20.76
CA THR A 381 7.18 4.74 -20.07
C THR A 381 7.02 4.93 -18.56
N PRO A 382 6.67 3.88 -17.80
CA PRO A 382 6.50 3.98 -16.36
C PRO A 382 7.82 4.25 -15.61
N TYR A 383 8.98 4.05 -16.24
CA TYR A 383 10.30 4.20 -15.63
C TYR A 383 11.14 5.36 -16.21
N GLY A 384 10.58 6.14 -17.14
CA GLY A 384 11.24 7.32 -17.72
C GLY A 384 11.85 7.10 -19.11
N PRO A 385 12.61 8.08 -19.64
CA PRO A 385 12.98 9.33 -18.97
C PRO A 385 11.77 10.23 -18.67
N PHE A 386 11.80 10.88 -17.52
CA PHE A 386 10.74 11.79 -17.06
C PHE A 386 11.05 13.25 -17.41
N GLU A 387 10.08 13.92 -18.05
CA GLU A 387 10.06 15.35 -18.35
C GLU A 387 9.37 16.12 -17.22
N GLY A 388 9.78 17.38 -16.98
CA GLY A 388 9.20 18.23 -15.93
C GLY A 388 10.24 19.07 -15.17
N PRO A 389 9.89 19.65 -14.01
CA PRO A 389 8.62 19.51 -13.29
C PRO A 389 7.47 20.38 -13.85
N TYR A 390 6.26 19.83 -13.79
CA TYR A 390 4.99 20.50 -14.04
C TYR A 390 4.37 20.92 -12.70
N TYR A 391 4.44 22.20 -12.35
CA TYR A 391 3.94 22.69 -11.06
C TYR A 391 2.41 22.80 -11.04
N ILE A 392 1.78 22.24 -10.01
CA ILE A 392 0.32 22.26 -9.84
C ILE A 392 -0.06 23.42 -8.91
N GLU A 393 0.41 23.37 -7.67
CA GLU A 393 -0.01 24.28 -6.60
C GLU A 393 1.04 24.28 -5.48
N THR A 394 1.16 25.40 -4.77
CA THR A 394 2.07 25.57 -3.63
C THR A 394 1.27 25.60 -2.33
N VAL A 395 1.17 24.45 -1.67
CA VAL A 395 0.43 24.27 -0.42
C VAL A 395 1.30 23.56 0.61
N LEU A 396 1.10 23.91 1.88
CA LEU A 396 1.74 23.19 2.97
C LEU A 396 1.22 21.76 3.02
N GLY A 397 2.14 20.81 3.00
CA GLY A 397 1.82 19.40 3.14
C GLY A 397 2.90 18.49 2.54
N TYR A 398 2.57 17.21 2.55
CA TYR A 398 3.34 16.09 2.02
C TYR A 398 2.35 15.01 1.54
N GLY A 399 2.80 14.02 0.78
CA GLY A 399 1.89 12.95 0.36
C GLY A 399 1.04 13.30 -0.82
N VAL A 400 1.70 13.69 -1.92
CA VAL A 400 1.01 14.06 -3.16
C VAL A 400 0.47 12.80 -3.85
N ASN A 401 -0.79 12.49 -3.60
CA ASN A 401 -1.43 11.26 -4.10
C ASN A 401 -2.53 11.57 -5.11
N VAL A 402 -2.53 10.88 -6.24
CA VAL A 402 -3.56 10.99 -7.28
C VAL A 402 -4.59 9.87 -7.17
N HIS A 403 -5.85 10.19 -7.45
CA HIS A 403 -6.99 9.31 -7.20
C HIS A 403 -7.81 9.05 -8.48
N PRO A 404 -7.29 8.28 -9.44
CA PRO A 404 -7.85 8.17 -10.79
C PRO A 404 -9.25 7.55 -10.85
N PHE A 405 -9.63 6.71 -9.88
CA PHE A 405 -10.96 6.09 -9.84
C PHE A 405 -12.11 7.09 -9.86
N TRP A 406 -11.92 8.28 -9.27
CA TRP A 406 -12.94 9.32 -9.23
C TRP A 406 -12.86 10.31 -10.39
N SER A 407 -11.91 10.12 -11.34
CA SER A 407 -12.00 10.83 -12.61
C SER A 407 -13.35 10.50 -13.25
N PRO A 408 -14.19 11.51 -13.56
CA PRO A 408 -15.41 11.28 -14.32
C PRO A 408 -15.08 10.49 -15.58
N ASP A 409 -15.95 9.54 -15.93
CA ASP A 409 -15.89 8.65 -17.11
C ASP A 409 -14.59 7.85 -17.34
N GLY A 410 -13.56 8.02 -16.50
CA GLY A 410 -12.24 7.41 -16.67
C GLY A 410 -11.36 8.11 -17.72
N SER A 411 -11.76 9.25 -18.30
CA SER A 411 -10.95 9.96 -19.30
C SER A 411 -9.67 10.55 -18.75
N HIS A 412 -9.59 10.83 -17.45
CA HIS A 412 -8.49 11.58 -16.82
C HIS A 412 -8.39 13.03 -17.31
N LYS A 413 -9.44 13.58 -17.94
CA LYS A 413 -9.56 15.03 -18.23
C LYS A 413 -9.70 15.84 -16.94
N THR A 414 -10.25 15.22 -15.90
CA THR A 414 -10.29 15.74 -14.54
C THR A 414 -9.57 14.75 -13.64
N LEU A 415 -8.58 15.24 -12.88
CA LEU A 415 -7.87 14.45 -11.88
C LEU A 415 -8.09 15.02 -10.49
N TYR A 416 -8.04 14.13 -9.50
CA TYR A 416 -8.10 14.49 -8.09
C TYR A 416 -6.76 14.14 -7.44
N VAL A 417 -6.18 15.11 -6.75
CA VAL A 417 -4.88 15.00 -6.10
C VAL A 417 -5.00 15.48 -4.67
N SER A 418 -4.39 14.75 -3.74
CA SER A 418 -4.41 15.09 -2.32
C SER A 418 -3.02 15.44 -1.78
N SER A 419 -3.01 16.15 -0.66
CA SER A 419 -1.81 16.45 0.14
C SER A 419 -2.21 16.56 1.61
N GLY A 420 -1.38 16.02 2.50
CA GLY A 420 -1.62 15.95 3.94
C GLY A 420 -0.77 16.92 4.75
N TRP A 421 -1.35 17.53 5.79
CA TRP A 421 -0.66 18.30 6.81
C TRP A 421 -1.47 18.30 8.12
N ASP A 422 -0.79 18.25 9.26
CA ASP A 422 -1.43 18.37 10.60
C ASP A 422 -2.64 17.43 10.80
N ASN A 423 -2.47 16.15 10.42
CA ASN A 423 -3.50 15.10 10.48
C ASN A 423 -4.72 15.32 9.56
N VAL A 424 -4.65 16.25 8.63
CA VAL A 424 -5.70 16.52 7.65
C VAL A 424 -5.18 16.25 6.25
N ILE A 425 -5.95 15.54 5.44
CA ILE A 425 -5.65 15.35 4.01
C ILE A 425 -6.63 16.19 3.21
N HIS A 426 -6.09 17.18 2.49
CA HIS A 426 -6.82 18.05 1.58
C HIS A 426 -6.86 17.47 0.18
N MET A 427 -7.96 17.70 -0.52
CA MET A 427 -8.21 17.25 -1.88
C MET A 427 -8.32 18.45 -2.82
N TYR A 428 -7.65 18.32 -3.96
CA TYR A 428 -7.61 19.28 -5.05
C TYR A 428 -8.12 18.61 -6.32
N LYS A 429 -8.78 19.40 -7.16
CA LYS A 429 -9.28 19.00 -8.47
C LYS A 429 -8.50 19.75 -9.53
N LEU A 430 -7.91 19.01 -10.45
CA LEU A 430 -7.27 19.51 -11.66
C LEU A 430 -8.20 19.25 -12.84
N ASP A 431 -8.68 20.30 -13.48
CA ASP A 431 -9.44 20.23 -14.71
C ASP A 431 -8.57 20.69 -15.88
N PHE A 432 -8.51 19.89 -16.95
CA PHE A 432 -7.78 20.24 -18.18
C PHE A 432 -8.73 20.73 -19.26
N ASP A 433 -8.52 21.94 -19.78
CA ASP A 433 -9.33 22.59 -20.84
C ASP A 433 -8.60 22.61 -22.20
N CYS A 434 -7.63 21.70 -22.38
CA CYS A 434 -6.72 21.67 -23.51
C CYS A 434 -7.39 21.28 -24.83
#